data_AF-A0A182EJ64-F1
#
_entry.id   AF-A0A182EJ64-F1
#
_cell.length_a   1.000
_cell.length_b   1.000
_cell.length_c   1.000
_cell.angle_alpha   90.00
_cell.angle_beta   90.00
_cell.angle_gamma   90.00
#
_symmetry.space_group_name_H-M   'P 1'
#
loop_
_entity.id
_entity.type
_entity.pdbx_description
1 polymer ?
#
loop_
_entity_poly.entity_id
_entity_poly.type
_entity_poly.pdbx_seq_one_letter_code
_entity_poly.pdbx_strand_id
1 'polypeptide(L)'
;TNKDDKSDTKKEGDASSEKPDYSSQQAVAVLGIGLIAMGEEIGAQMSLRMFGHLIRYGEPVIRRAVPLALALISTSNPQLSILESLSKFSHDADAETAHNAIFAMGLVGAGTNNARLVSMLRQLASYHHKDQVSLMLVRLAQGMTHMGKGTMTLNPFHSDRQLMCPAAVAGLLTICYAFLEANNSVLNNRQHYLLYSLTLAMQPRLLITLIEDEMNPENLKQINVSVRVGQAVDVVAQAGKPKTITGFQTHTTPVLMAYGERAELANEEYISLTPYLEGLVILKKNPAYEASAVEIKKK
;
A
#
# COMPACT_ATOMS: atom_id res chain seq x y z
N THR A 1 82.28 23.54 -3.65
CA THR A 1 81.32 23.68 -4.76
C THR A 1 80.23 22.65 -4.60
N ASN A 2 79.12 23.10 -4.02
CA ASN A 2 77.74 22.58 -4.03
C ASN A 2 77.50 21.13 -4.44
N LYS A 3 76.98 20.35 -3.49
CA LYS A 3 75.87 19.40 -3.72
C LYS A 3 75.29 19.02 -2.36
N ASP A 4 74.47 19.92 -1.83
CA ASP A 4 73.60 19.68 -0.69
C ASP A 4 72.52 18.64 -1.05
N ASP A 5 72.34 17.71 -0.11
CA ASP A 5 71.12 16.99 0.28
C ASP A 5 70.02 16.72 -0.76
N LYS A 6 69.94 15.44 -1.17
CA LYS A 6 68.68 14.78 -1.54
C LYS A 6 68.43 13.60 -0.59
N SER A 7 67.99 13.92 0.63
CA SER A 7 67.21 13.00 1.45
C SER A 7 65.77 13.03 0.95
N ASP A 8 65.30 11.91 0.40
CA ASP A 8 63.88 11.66 0.11
C ASP A 8 63.05 11.75 1.40
N THR A 9 62.54 12.94 1.69
CA THR A 9 61.42 13.15 2.60
C THR A 9 60.19 13.41 1.74
N LYS A 10 59.48 12.32 1.41
CA LYS A 10 58.10 12.41 0.93
C LYS A 10 57.29 13.13 2.00
N LYS A 11 56.96 14.39 1.74
CA LYS A 11 55.95 15.13 2.49
C LYS A 11 54.62 14.39 2.36
N GLU A 12 54.23 13.75 3.45
CA GLU A 12 52.83 13.48 3.76
C GLU A 12 52.08 14.81 3.74
N GLY A 13 51.06 14.92 2.90
CA GLY A 13 50.24 16.12 2.82
C GLY A 13 49.65 16.34 1.43
N ASP A 14 48.64 15.54 1.09
CA ASP A 14 47.32 16.10 0.69
C ASP A 14 46.24 15.00 0.75
N ALA A 15 45.93 14.57 1.97
CA ALA A 15 44.72 13.82 2.27
C ALA A 15 43.70 14.81 2.85
N SER A 16 43.15 15.69 2.01
CA SER A 16 42.07 16.58 2.40
C SER A 16 40.88 16.48 1.46
N SER A 17 39.81 15.86 2.00
CA SER A 17 38.39 16.03 1.63
C SER A 17 37.86 15.37 0.35
N GLU A 18 37.88 14.03 0.29
CA GLU A 18 36.72 13.36 -0.32
C GLU A 18 35.51 13.66 0.58
N LYS A 19 34.59 14.51 0.10
CA LYS A 19 33.29 14.70 0.77
C LYS A 19 32.66 13.31 0.89
N PRO A 20 32.25 12.86 2.09
CA PRO A 20 31.53 11.59 2.19
C PRO A 20 30.29 11.66 1.27
N ASP A 21 30.17 10.70 0.36
CA ASP A 21 29.03 10.59 -0.56
C ASP A 21 27.77 10.29 0.25
N TYR A 22 27.03 11.35 0.59
CA TYR A 22 25.76 11.26 1.32
C TYR A 22 24.58 10.88 0.42
N SER A 23 24.78 10.64 -0.89
CA SER A 23 23.69 10.39 -1.84
C SER A 23 22.85 9.16 -1.48
N SER A 24 23.46 8.08 -0.98
CA SER A 24 22.70 6.90 -0.50
C SER A 24 21.89 7.21 0.75
N GLN A 25 22.43 8.02 1.67
CA GLN A 25 21.71 8.43 2.88
C GLN A 25 20.52 9.34 2.53
N GLN A 26 20.66 10.19 1.52
CA GLN A 26 19.58 11.04 1.01
C GLN A 26 18.45 10.21 0.38
N ALA A 27 18.75 9.16 -0.39
CA ALA A 27 17.72 8.25 -0.90
C ALA A 27 16.92 7.57 0.22
N VAL A 28 17.61 7.11 1.27
CA VAL A 28 16.95 6.52 2.45
C VAL A 28 16.12 7.55 3.19
N ALA A 29 16.59 8.79 3.31
CA ALA A 29 15.83 9.87 3.93
C ALA A 29 14.51 10.16 3.19
N VAL A 30 14.51 10.10 1.86
CA VAL A 30 13.30 10.27 1.03
C VAL A 30 12.29 9.15 1.28
N LEU A 31 12.74 7.89 1.39
CA LEU A 31 11.87 6.78 1.80
C LEU A 31 11.33 6.98 3.22
N GLY A 32 12.15 7.54 4.12
CA GLY A 32 11.74 7.89 5.49
C GLY A 32 10.59 8.89 5.54
N ILE A 33 10.59 9.91 4.67
CA ILE A 33 9.46 10.84 4.54
C ILE A 33 8.19 10.08 4.15
N GLY A 34 8.28 9.14 3.21
CA GLY A 34 7.17 8.29 2.80
C GLY A 34 6.62 7.42 3.93
N LEU A 35 7.50 6.87 4.77
CA LEU A 35 7.11 6.04 5.92
C LEU A 35 6.40 6.85 7.00
N ILE A 36 6.88 8.05 7.31
CA ILE A 36 6.23 8.95 8.29
C ILE A 36 4.83 9.33 7.81
N ALA A 37 4.71 9.66 6.52
CA ALA A 37 3.45 10.09 5.91
C ALA A 37 2.43 8.96 5.69
N MET A 38 2.81 7.69 5.89
CA MET A 38 1.94 6.53 5.64
C MET A 38 0.76 6.46 6.64
N GLY A 39 0.92 6.99 7.85
CA GLY A 39 -0.10 6.95 8.91
C GLY A 39 -1.09 8.12 8.92
N GLU A 40 -0.81 9.20 8.19
CA GLU A 40 -1.59 10.44 8.28
C GLU A 40 -2.04 10.91 6.89
N GLU A 41 -3.36 11.07 6.69
CA GLU A 41 -3.90 11.53 5.40
C GLU A 41 -3.47 12.95 5.04
N ILE A 42 -3.34 13.84 6.05
CA ILE A 42 -2.85 15.21 5.86
C ILE A 42 -1.36 15.19 5.52
N GLY A 43 -0.57 14.39 6.25
CA GLY A 43 0.85 14.19 6.01
C GLY A 43 1.13 13.64 4.59
N ALA A 44 0.31 12.70 4.12
CA ALA A 44 0.36 12.17 2.76
C ALA A 44 0.20 13.28 1.71
N GLN A 45 -0.84 14.12 1.83
CA GLN A 45 -1.09 15.20 0.87
C GLN A 45 0.01 16.27 0.88
N MET A 46 0.53 16.63 2.05
CA MET A 46 1.63 17.58 2.18
C MET A 46 2.94 17.04 1.59
N SER A 47 3.20 15.74 1.81
CA SER A 47 4.39 15.06 1.29
C SER A 47 4.41 14.99 -0.24
N LEU A 48 3.26 14.88 -0.91
CA LEU A 48 3.17 14.96 -2.37
C LEU A 48 3.78 16.26 -2.92
N ARG A 49 3.52 17.39 -2.24
CA ARG A 49 4.08 18.69 -2.64
C ARG A 49 5.59 18.73 -2.40
N MET A 50 6.05 18.20 -1.26
CA MET A 50 7.49 18.12 -0.95
C MET A 50 8.23 17.26 -1.98
N PHE A 51 7.67 16.12 -2.37
CA PHE A 51 8.24 15.28 -3.43
C PHE A 51 8.31 16.00 -4.78
N GLY A 52 7.33 16.85 -5.11
CA GLY A 52 7.39 17.71 -6.29
C GLY A 52 8.61 18.65 -6.30
N HIS A 53 9.03 19.15 -5.14
CA HIS A 53 10.25 19.95 -5.01
C HIS A 53 11.52 19.09 -5.08
N LEU A 54 11.53 17.93 -4.40
CA LEU A 54 12.65 16.98 -4.42
C LEU A 54 12.96 16.46 -5.83
N ILE A 55 11.96 16.27 -6.69
CA ILE A 55 12.18 15.84 -8.08
C ILE A 55 12.87 16.93 -8.91
N ARG A 56 12.49 18.20 -8.71
CA ARG A 56 13.02 19.33 -9.50
C ARG A 56 14.42 19.73 -9.08
N TYR A 57 14.69 19.73 -7.78
CA TYR A 57 15.94 20.24 -7.20
C TYR A 57 16.89 19.14 -6.71
N GLY A 58 16.43 17.89 -6.64
CA GLY A 58 17.22 16.77 -6.13
C GLY A 58 18.21 16.20 -7.15
N GLU A 59 19.25 15.60 -6.60
CA GLU A 59 20.21 14.75 -7.31
C GLU A 59 19.51 13.55 -7.97
N PRO A 60 20.11 12.93 -9.00
CA PRO A 60 19.51 11.78 -9.69
C PRO A 60 19.16 10.62 -8.74
N VAL A 61 19.96 10.40 -7.70
CA VAL A 61 19.73 9.36 -6.68
C VAL A 61 18.44 9.62 -5.89
N ILE A 62 18.19 10.89 -5.53
CA ILE A 62 16.93 11.32 -4.88
C ILE A 62 15.76 11.10 -5.83
N ARG A 63 15.90 11.50 -7.10
CA ARG A 63 14.84 11.38 -8.11
C ARG A 63 14.39 9.93 -8.30
N ARG A 64 15.32 8.97 -8.27
CA ARG A 64 15.04 7.53 -8.36
C ARG A 64 14.27 6.99 -7.15
N ALA A 65 14.43 7.59 -5.97
CA ALA A 65 13.78 7.17 -4.72
C ALA A 65 12.33 7.72 -4.59
N VAL A 66 12.01 8.85 -5.23
CA VAL A 66 10.70 9.50 -5.08
C VAL A 66 9.51 8.62 -5.51
N PRO A 67 9.54 7.91 -6.66
CA PRO A 67 8.44 7.02 -7.05
C PRO A 67 8.14 5.94 -6.01
N LEU A 68 9.18 5.40 -5.36
CA LEU A 68 9.04 4.38 -4.32
C LEU A 68 8.44 4.98 -3.03
N ALA A 69 8.85 6.19 -2.65
CA ALA A 69 8.26 6.89 -1.52
C ALA A 69 6.77 7.23 -1.76
N LEU A 70 6.40 7.60 -2.99
CA LEU A 70 5.00 7.79 -3.40
C LEU A 70 4.18 6.51 -3.27
N ALA A 71 4.76 5.35 -3.58
CA ALA A 71 4.09 4.06 -3.42
C ALA A 71 3.86 3.68 -1.96
N LEU A 72 4.81 4.01 -1.07
CA LEU A 72 4.66 3.79 0.37
C LEU A 72 3.52 4.63 0.95
N ILE A 73 3.39 5.90 0.57
CA ILE A 73 2.31 6.76 1.05
C ILE A 73 0.92 6.21 0.67
N SER A 74 0.79 5.60 -0.50
CA SER A 74 -0.50 5.19 -1.07
C SER A 74 -0.54 3.71 -1.44
N THR A 75 -0.12 2.85 -0.52
CA THR A 75 -0.16 1.40 -0.72
C THR A 75 -1.62 0.92 -0.82
N SER A 76 -1.94 0.18 -1.88
CA SER A 76 -3.31 -0.29 -2.18
C SER A 76 -4.40 0.81 -2.23
N ASN A 77 -4.00 2.07 -2.44
CA ASN A 77 -4.88 3.22 -2.62
C ASN A 77 -4.56 3.98 -3.92
N PRO A 78 -5.22 3.63 -5.03
CA PRO A 78 -4.95 4.25 -6.32
C PRO A 78 -5.59 5.65 -6.41
N GLN A 79 -4.93 6.65 -5.82
CA GLN A 79 -5.28 8.05 -6.03
C GLN A 79 -4.87 8.53 -7.41
N LEU A 80 -5.79 9.21 -8.10
CA LEU A 80 -5.59 9.68 -9.47
C LEU A 80 -4.39 10.62 -9.63
N SER A 81 -4.17 11.52 -8.68
CA SER A 81 -3.04 12.45 -8.67
C SER A 81 -1.68 11.74 -8.66
N ILE A 82 -1.57 10.66 -7.89
CA ILE A 82 -0.35 9.86 -7.75
C ILE A 82 -0.14 9.03 -9.01
N LEU A 83 -1.20 8.40 -9.54
CA LEU A 83 -1.13 7.62 -10.77
C LEU A 83 -0.69 8.46 -11.98
N GLU A 84 -1.22 9.67 -12.13
CA GLU A 84 -0.82 10.59 -13.20
C GLU A 84 0.64 11.05 -13.05
N SER A 85 1.11 11.20 -11.82
CA SER A 85 2.52 11.54 -11.54
C SER A 85 3.46 10.37 -11.86
N LEU A 86 3.12 9.16 -11.39
CA LEU A 86 3.89 7.94 -11.66
C LEU A 86 3.92 7.58 -13.15
N SER A 87 2.82 7.81 -13.88
CA SER A 87 2.75 7.61 -15.34
C SER A 87 3.67 8.56 -16.12
N LYS A 88 3.89 9.78 -15.61
CA LYS A 88 4.91 10.68 -16.18
C LYS A 88 6.32 10.15 -15.90
N PHE A 89 6.59 9.65 -14.70
CA PHE A 89 7.91 9.10 -14.34
C PHE A 89 8.25 7.79 -15.06
N SER A 90 7.26 6.99 -15.47
CA SER A 90 7.52 5.77 -16.23
C SER A 90 8.02 6.04 -17.65
N HIS A 91 7.89 7.27 -18.17
CA HIS A 91 8.42 7.68 -19.47
C HIS A 91 9.67 8.58 -19.34
N ASP A 92 10.29 8.63 -18.16
CA ASP A 92 11.53 9.39 -17.95
C ASP A 92 12.69 8.77 -18.76
N ALA A 93 13.67 9.59 -19.12
CA ALA A 93 14.85 9.17 -19.88
C ALA A 93 15.78 8.27 -19.05
N ASP A 94 15.79 8.44 -17.73
CA ASP A 94 16.54 7.59 -16.80
C ASP A 94 15.80 6.26 -16.57
N ALA A 95 16.37 5.17 -17.08
CA ALA A 95 15.76 3.84 -17.01
C ALA A 95 15.49 3.37 -15.57
N GLU A 96 16.36 3.71 -14.62
CA GLU A 96 16.17 3.33 -13.21
C GLU A 96 14.96 4.03 -12.57
N THR A 97 14.78 5.32 -12.85
CA THR A 97 13.60 6.06 -12.41
C THR A 97 12.32 5.49 -13.04
N ALA A 98 12.37 5.12 -14.32
CA ALA A 98 11.24 4.50 -15.01
C ALA A 98 10.88 3.12 -14.43
N HIS A 99 11.87 2.26 -14.14
CA HIS A 99 11.68 0.97 -13.48
C HIS A 99 11.03 1.12 -12.10
N ASN A 100 11.52 2.06 -11.30
CA ASN A 100 10.98 2.35 -9.97
C ASN A 100 9.55 2.89 -10.05
N ALA A 101 9.24 3.71 -11.05
CA ALA A 101 7.88 4.20 -11.28
C ALA A 101 6.90 3.09 -11.70
N ILE A 102 7.32 2.16 -12.56
CA ILE A 102 6.50 1.00 -12.97
C ILE A 102 6.21 0.11 -11.75
N PHE A 103 7.23 -0.18 -10.96
CA PHE A 103 7.07 -0.96 -9.74
C PHE A 103 6.16 -0.26 -8.71
N ALA A 104 6.36 1.05 -8.51
CA ALA A 104 5.52 1.88 -7.66
C ALA A 104 4.03 1.86 -8.08
N MET A 105 3.73 1.90 -9.39
CA MET A 105 2.35 1.75 -9.88
C MET A 105 1.73 0.39 -9.50
N GLY A 106 2.53 -0.68 -9.53
CA GLY A 106 2.11 -2.01 -9.08
C GLY A 106 1.75 -2.06 -7.59
N LEU A 107 2.56 -1.44 -6.74
CA LEU A 107 2.31 -1.34 -5.30
C LEU A 107 1.07 -0.50 -4.96
N VAL A 108 0.90 0.66 -5.59
CA VAL A 108 -0.26 1.54 -5.38
C VAL A 108 -1.57 0.86 -5.79
N GLY A 109 -1.55 0.11 -6.90
CA GLY A 109 -2.71 -0.60 -7.42
C GLY A 109 -2.95 -1.99 -6.83
N ALA A 110 -2.08 -2.47 -5.93
CA ALA A 110 -2.09 -3.85 -5.49
C ALA A 110 -3.45 -4.26 -4.93
N GLY A 111 -4.04 -5.32 -5.49
CA GLY A 111 -5.31 -5.88 -5.02
C GLY A 111 -6.56 -5.05 -5.30
N THR A 112 -6.45 -3.89 -5.96
CA THR A 112 -7.60 -2.98 -6.17
C THR A 112 -8.34 -3.20 -7.48
N ASN A 113 -7.75 -3.94 -8.44
CA ASN A 113 -8.30 -4.12 -9.78
C ASN A 113 -8.74 -2.80 -10.48
N ASN A 114 -8.09 -1.66 -10.21
CA ASN A 114 -8.50 -0.38 -10.80
C ASN A 114 -8.33 -0.40 -12.33
N ALA A 115 -9.45 -0.31 -13.05
CA ALA A 115 -9.50 -0.38 -14.52
C ALA A 115 -8.59 0.64 -15.21
N ARG A 116 -8.46 1.86 -14.66
CA ARG A 116 -7.62 2.91 -15.25
C ARG A 116 -6.14 2.55 -15.16
N LEU A 117 -5.70 2.05 -14.00
CA LEU A 117 -4.31 1.62 -13.80
C LEU A 117 -3.98 0.42 -14.68
N VAL A 118 -4.88 -0.56 -14.79
CA VAL A 118 -4.69 -1.71 -15.69
C VAL A 118 -4.53 -1.27 -17.15
N SER A 119 -5.33 -0.29 -17.60
CA SER A 119 -5.20 0.28 -18.95
C SER A 119 -3.83 0.94 -19.16
N MET A 120 -3.37 1.74 -18.19
CA MET A 120 -2.03 2.37 -18.24
C MET A 120 -0.90 1.34 -18.28
N LEU A 121 -0.95 0.30 -17.45
CA LEU A 121 0.05 -0.77 -17.47
C LEU A 121 0.05 -1.55 -18.80
N ARG A 122 -1.09 -1.72 -19.46
CA ARG A 122 -1.16 -2.33 -20.80
C ARG A 122 -0.48 -1.46 -21.85
N GLN A 123 -0.69 -0.14 -21.82
CA GLN A 123 -0.02 0.80 -22.72
C GLN A 123 1.50 0.79 -22.50
N LEU A 124 1.95 0.76 -21.25
CA LEU A 124 3.37 0.66 -20.90
C LEU A 124 4.00 -0.66 -21.37
N ALA A 125 3.26 -1.77 -21.33
CA ALA A 125 3.74 -3.05 -21.86
C ALA A 125 4.00 -2.98 -23.38
N SER A 126 3.14 -2.28 -24.13
CA SER A 126 3.34 -2.06 -25.57
C SER A 126 4.52 -1.11 -25.85
N TYR A 127 4.70 -0.08 -25.03
CA TYR A 127 5.79 0.88 -25.16
C TYR A 127 7.15 0.23 -24.87
N HIS A 128 7.29 -0.50 -23.75
CA HIS A 128 8.53 -1.14 -23.31
C HIS A 128 8.75 -2.56 -23.88
N HIS A 129 8.08 -2.96 -24.97
CA HIS A 129 8.18 -4.34 -25.49
C HIS A 129 9.60 -4.77 -25.88
N LYS A 130 10.49 -3.81 -26.18
CA LYS A 130 11.88 -4.07 -26.58
C LYS A 130 12.81 -4.36 -25.40
N ASP A 131 12.51 -3.82 -24.23
CA ASP A 131 13.34 -4.01 -23.03
C ASP A 131 12.75 -5.10 -22.14
N GLN A 132 13.49 -6.20 -22.00
CA GLN A 132 13.07 -7.36 -21.23
C GLN A 132 12.88 -7.04 -19.74
N VAL A 133 13.71 -6.15 -19.21
CA VAL A 133 13.71 -5.75 -17.81
C VAL A 133 12.47 -4.92 -17.49
N SER A 134 12.22 -3.85 -18.25
CA SER A 134 10.99 -3.06 -18.13
C SER A 134 9.73 -3.92 -18.30
N LEU A 135 9.72 -4.83 -19.27
CA LEU A 135 8.57 -5.70 -19.53
C LEU A 135 8.30 -6.67 -18.37
N MET A 136 9.34 -7.20 -17.72
CA MET A 136 9.21 -8.03 -16.53
C MET A 136 8.55 -7.24 -15.39
N LEU A 137 8.99 -6.00 -15.16
CA LEU A 137 8.41 -5.13 -14.12
C LEU A 137 6.96 -4.77 -14.40
N VAL A 138 6.61 -4.47 -15.66
CA VAL A 138 5.21 -4.20 -16.04
C VAL A 138 4.33 -5.43 -15.79
N ARG A 139 4.81 -6.64 -16.11
CA ARG A 139 4.08 -7.89 -15.84
C ARG A 139 3.93 -8.14 -14.34
N LEU A 140 4.98 -7.89 -13.57
CA LEU A 140 4.93 -7.99 -12.11
C LEU A 140 3.91 -7.01 -11.52
N ALA A 141 3.93 -5.75 -11.97
CA ALA A 141 2.96 -4.74 -11.57
C ALA A 141 1.51 -5.15 -11.93
N GLN A 142 1.30 -5.71 -13.13
CA GLN A 142 -0.01 -6.25 -13.53
C GLN A 142 -0.45 -7.41 -12.62
N GLY A 143 0.47 -8.33 -12.29
CA GLY A 143 0.21 -9.42 -11.35
C GLY A 143 -0.21 -8.91 -9.96
N MET A 144 0.47 -7.88 -9.45
CA MET A 144 0.15 -7.25 -8.16
C MET A 144 -1.24 -6.60 -8.17
N THR A 145 -1.63 -5.95 -9.27
CA THR A 145 -2.95 -5.28 -9.35
C THR A 145 -4.12 -6.27 -9.26
N HIS A 146 -3.90 -7.50 -9.74
CA HIS A 146 -4.87 -8.59 -9.73
C HIS A 146 -4.60 -9.62 -8.61
N MET A 147 -3.86 -9.23 -7.57
CA MET A 147 -3.49 -10.12 -6.45
C MET A 147 -4.73 -10.76 -5.81
N GLY A 148 -4.76 -12.10 -5.75
CA GLY A 148 -5.93 -12.85 -5.27
C GLY A 148 -7.21 -12.58 -6.09
N LYS A 149 -7.10 -12.23 -7.38
CA LYS A 149 -8.21 -11.71 -8.22
C LYS A 149 -8.83 -10.40 -7.69
N GLY A 150 -8.10 -9.64 -6.87
CA GLY A 150 -8.57 -8.43 -6.19
C GLY A 150 -9.15 -8.69 -4.79
N THR A 151 -8.98 -9.89 -4.26
CA THR A 151 -9.40 -10.22 -2.88
C THR A 151 -8.33 -9.92 -1.85
N MET A 152 -7.07 -9.77 -2.25
CA MET A 152 -5.94 -9.53 -1.35
C MET A 152 -5.28 -8.19 -1.66
N THR A 153 -4.97 -7.42 -0.62
CA THR A 153 -4.28 -6.12 -0.69
C THR A 153 -3.00 -6.09 0.10
N LEU A 154 -2.21 -5.05 -0.15
CA LEU A 154 -1.06 -4.67 0.63
C LEU A 154 -1.45 -3.49 1.51
N ASN A 155 -1.92 -3.75 2.72
CA ASN A 155 -2.20 -2.69 3.69
C ASN A 155 -1.53 -3.06 5.01
N PRO A 156 -0.54 -2.28 5.49
CA PRO A 156 0.12 -2.56 6.77
C PRO A 156 -0.74 -2.16 7.99
N PHE A 157 -1.84 -1.43 7.75
CA PHE A 157 -2.74 -1.00 8.80
C PHE A 157 -3.95 -1.92 8.93
N HIS A 158 -4.31 -2.19 10.18
CA HIS A 158 -5.47 -2.98 10.58
C HIS A 158 -6.37 -2.19 11.54
N SER A 159 -7.63 -2.62 11.66
CA SER A 159 -8.62 -2.01 12.56
C SER A 159 -8.80 -0.53 12.28
N ASP A 160 -9.36 -0.22 11.11
CA ASP A 160 -9.73 1.14 10.72
C ASP A 160 -8.56 2.13 10.82
N ARG A 161 -7.38 1.64 10.43
CA ARG A 161 -6.08 2.33 10.45
C ARG A 161 -5.51 2.72 11.80
N GLN A 162 -6.10 2.24 12.89
CA GLN A 162 -5.61 2.57 14.23
C GLN A 162 -4.35 1.77 14.60
N LEU A 163 -4.24 0.53 14.10
CA LEU A 163 -3.13 -0.37 14.43
C LEU A 163 -2.22 -0.56 13.23
N MET A 164 -0.94 -0.25 13.40
CA MET A 164 0.10 -0.52 12.42
C MET A 164 0.77 -1.86 12.73
N CYS A 165 0.82 -2.78 11.77
CA CYS A 165 1.57 -4.02 11.91
C CYS A 165 3.05 -3.78 11.53
N PRO A 166 4.00 -3.81 12.48
CA PRO A 166 5.40 -3.50 12.19
C PRO A 166 6.04 -4.50 11.20
N ALA A 167 5.59 -5.75 11.20
CA ALA A 167 6.09 -6.78 10.27
C ALA A 167 5.69 -6.49 8.82
N ALA A 168 4.45 -6.04 8.60
CA ALA A 168 3.98 -5.68 7.25
C ALA A 168 4.72 -4.45 6.72
N VAL A 169 4.95 -3.45 7.58
CA VAL A 169 5.73 -2.25 7.22
C VAL A 169 7.18 -2.60 6.90
N ALA A 170 7.81 -3.45 7.71
CA ALA A 170 9.17 -3.92 7.46
C ALA A 170 9.29 -4.67 6.12
N GLY A 171 8.30 -5.50 5.77
CA GLY A 171 8.23 -6.19 4.48
C GLY A 171 8.15 -5.22 3.29
N LEU A 172 7.26 -4.22 3.36
CA LEU A 172 7.15 -3.19 2.31
C LEU A 172 8.43 -2.34 2.19
N LEU A 173 9.01 -1.92 3.32
CA LEU A 173 10.23 -1.12 3.34
C LEU A 173 11.42 -1.88 2.78
N THR A 174 11.56 -3.18 3.10
CA THR A 174 12.65 -4.03 2.59
C THR A 174 12.63 -4.08 1.06
N ILE A 175 11.44 -4.17 0.46
CA ILE A 175 11.29 -4.19 -0.99
C ILE A 175 11.59 -2.82 -1.58
N CYS A 176 11.02 -1.74 -1.03
CA CYS A 176 11.32 -0.39 -1.50
C CYS A 176 12.81 -0.07 -1.40
N TYR A 177 13.49 -0.54 -0.36
CA TYR A 177 14.93 -0.41 -0.22
C TYR A 177 15.69 -1.23 -1.28
N ALA A 178 15.29 -2.48 -1.54
CA ALA A 178 15.90 -3.30 -2.58
C ALA A 178 15.74 -2.70 -4.00
N PHE A 179 14.67 -1.95 -4.24
CA PHE A 179 14.45 -1.23 -5.51
C PHE A 179 15.23 0.09 -5.63
N LEU A 180 15.89 0.60 -4.58
CA LEU A 180 16.83 1.71 -4.73
C LEU A 180 18.00 1.34 -5.65
N GLU A 181 18.39 0.06 -5.65
CA GLU A 181 19.41 -0.50 -6.54
C GLU A 181 18.80 -1.62 -7.40
N ALA A 182 17.73 -1.28 -8.13
CA ALA A 182 16.89 -2.22 -8.87
C ALA A 182 17.71 -3.16 -9.77
N ASN A 183 18.69 -2.63 -10.51
CA ASN A 183 19.50 -3.39 -11.47
C ASN A 183 20.39 -4.45 -10.82
N ASN A 184 20.96 -4.18 -9.63
CA ASN A 184 21.89 -5.11 -8.98
C ASN A 184 21.21 -6.11 -8.07
N SER A 185 20.09 -5.73 -7.44
CA SER A 185 19.41 -6.57 -6.45
C SER A 185 18.26 -7.38 -7.07
N VAL A 186 17.11 -6.75 -7.34
CA VAL A 186 15.86 -7.47 -7.64
C VAL A 186 15.83 -8.02 -9.08
N LEU A 187 16.44 -7.29 -10.02
CA LEU A 187 16.41 -7.63 -11.44
C LEU A 187 17.56 -8.54 -11.90
N ASN A 188 18.54 -8.81 -11.02
CA ASN A 188 19.58 -9.78 -11.29
C ASN A 188 19.11 -11.20 -10.94
N ASN A 189 19.55 -12.21 -11.70
CA ASN A 189 19.09 -13.61 -11.66
C ASN A 189 19.27 -14.33 -10.30
N ARG A 190 19.84 -13.69 -9.28
CA ARG A 190 20.20 -14.32 -8.00
C ARG A 190 19.31 -13.95 -6.81
N GLN A 191 18.59 -12.81 -6.84
CA GLN A 191 17.90 -12.31 -5.63
C GLN A 191 16.39 -12.07 -5.78
N HIS A 192 15.72 -12.74 -6.72
CA HIS A 192 14.26 -12.65 -6.88
C HIS A 192 13.47 -13.00 -5.61
N TYR A 193 14.07 -13.74 -4.66
CA TYR A 193 13.43 -14.08 -3.40
C TYR A 193 13.08 -12.88 -2.54
N LEU A 194 13.75 -11.73 -2.73
CA LEU A 194 13.44 -10.50 -1.99
C LEU A 194 12.01 -10.03 -2.24
N LEU A 195 11.42 -10.34 -3.40
CA LEU A 195 10.01 -10.06 -3.70
C LEU A 195 9.05 -10.83 -2.79
N TYR A 196 9.45 -11.99 -2.23
CA TYR A 196 8.60 -12.74 -1.30
C TYR A 196 8.44 -12.07 0.06
N SER A 197 9.28 -11.10 0.42
CA SER A 197 9.06 -10.30 1.64
C SER A 197 7.74 -9.52 1.60
N LEU A 198 7.13 -9.36 0.42
CA LEU A 198 5.81 -8.76 0.22
C LEU A 198 4.70 -9.54 0.90
N THR A 199 4.88 -10.86 1.06
CA THR A 199 3.88 -11.77 1.65
C THR A 199 3.50 -11.35 3.07
N LEU A 200 4.41 -10.71 3.81
CA LEU A 200 4.16 -10.18 5.16
C LEU A 200 3.13 -9.06 5.19
N ALA A 201 2.95 -8.35 4.07
CA ALA A 201 1.98 -7.26 3.94
C ALA A 201 0.69 -7.69 3.22
N MET A 202 0.60 -8.94 2.76
CA MET A 202 -0.58 -9.45 2.06
C MET A 202 -1.71 -9.78 3.03
N GLN A 203 -2.81 -9.04 2.95
CA GLN A 203 -4.01 -9.25 3.76
C GLN A 203 -5.28 -9.32 2.88
N PRO A 204 -6.22 -10.24 3.16
CA PRO A 204 -7.48 -10.32 2.42
C PRO A 204 -8.45 -9.19 2.81
N ARG A 205 -9.19 -8.64 1.84
CA ARG A 205 -10.18 -7.54 1.99
C ARG A 205 -11.63 -8.00 2.16
N LEU A 206 -11.83 -9.27 2.48
CA LEU A 206 -13.15 -9.87 2.61
C LEU A 206 -13.73 -9.60 3.99
N LEU A 207 -15.02 -9.27 4.03
CA LEU A 207 -15.82 -9.29 5.25
C LEU A 207 -16.67 -10.56 5.25
N ILE A 208 -16.33 -11.49 6.13
CA ILE A 208 -17.09 -12.71 6.38
C ILE A 208 -17.61 -12.67 7.81
N THR A 209 -18.89 -12.97 7.95
CA THR A 209 -19.55 -13.10 9.25
C THR A 209 -19.71 -14.57 9.62
N LEU A 210 -19.27 -14.91 10.82
CA LEU A 210 -19.29 -16.25 11.40
C LEU A 210 -20.18 -16.23 12.65
N ILE A 211 -20.89 -17.32 12.89
CA ILE A 211 -21.67 -17.55 14.11
C ILE A 211 -21.16 -18.82 14.78
N GLU A 212 -21.10 -18.79 16.12
CA GLU A 212 -20.88 -19.99 16.95
C GLU A 212 -22.10 -20.91 16.83
N ASP A 213 -21.88 -22.18 16.45
CA ASP A 213 -22.96 -23.14 16.31
C ASP A 213 -23.50 -23.55 17.69
N GLU A 214 -24.83 -23.54 17.86
CA GLU A 214 -25.49 -23.79 19.16
C GLU A 214 -25.29 -25.22 19.66
N MET A 215 -24.95 -26.16 18.77
CA MET A 215 -24.70 -27.57 19.13
C MET A 215 -23.23 -27.92 19.34
N ASN A 216 -22.27 -27.14 18.82
CA ASN A 216 -20.83 -27.38 18.97
C ASN A 216 -20.09 -26.04 19.06
N PRO A 217 -19.72 -25.58 20.27
CA PRO A 217 -19.08 -24.26 20.47
C PRO A 217 -17.69 -24.13 19.83
N GLU A 218 -17.10 -25.22 19.33
CA GLU A 218 -15.82 -25.18 18.61
C GLU A 218 -15.98 -24.95 17.09
N ASN A 219 -17.20 -25.05 16.53
CA ASN A 219 -17.44 -24.87 15.10
C ASN A 219 -18.09 -23.52 14.79
N LEU A 220 -17.40 -22.73 13.98
CA LEU A 220 -17.87 -21.46 13.44
C LEU A 220 -18.53 -21.69 12.08
N LYS A 221 -19.82 -21.38 11.96
CA LYS A 221 -20.56 -21.47 10.70
C LYS A 221 -20.66 -20.11 10.03
N GLN A 222 -20.35 -20.04 8.74
CA GLN A 222 -20.57 -18.83 7.96
C GLN A 222 -22.07 -18.57 7.80
N ILE A 223 -22.48 -17.35 8.15
CA ILE A 223 -23.82 -16.84 7.90
C ILE A 223 -23.74 -15.61 7.00
N ASN A 224 -24.72 -15.48 6.12
CA ASN A 224 -24.86 -14.31 5.27
C ASN A 224 -25.76 -13.31 5.99
N VAL A 225 -25.19 -12.18 6.41
CA VAL A 225 -25.88 -11.10 7.11
C VAL A 225 -25.85 -9.86 6.22
N SER A 226 -26.91 -9.05 6.32
CA SER A 226 -27.02 -7.77 5.64
C SER A 226 -26.11 -6.73 6.31
N VAL A 227 -25.21 -6.15 5.53
CA VAL A 227 -24.23 -5.15 5.96
C VAL A 227 -24.34 -3.94 5.04
N ARG A 228 -24.28 -2.74 5.61
CA ARG A 228 -24.16 -1.49 4.85
C ARG A 228 -22.69 -1.13 4.75
N VAL A 229 -22.23 -0.85 3.54
CA VAL A 229 -20.86 -0.44 3.26
C VAL A 229 -20.89 1.01 2.78
N GLY A 230 -19.96 1.81 3.29
CA GLY A 230 -19.86 3.22 2.92
C GLY A 230 -18.51 3.80 3.30
N GLN A 231 -18.21 5.00 2.80
CA GLN A 231 -16.98 5.69 3.20
C GLN A 231 -17.04 6.03 4.71
N ALA A 232 -15.89 5.85 5.37
CA ALA A 232 -15.68 6.17 6.76
C ALA A 232 -15.92 7.67 7.03
N VAL A 233 -16.80 8.00 7.97
CA VAL A 233 -16.99 9.35 8.50
C VAL A 233 -17.16 9.27 10.01
N ASP A 234 -16.58 10.21 10.77
CA ASP A 234 -16.56 10.12 12.23
C ASP A 234 -17.96 10.08 12.84
N VAL A 235 -18.85 11.00 12.48
CA VAL A 235 -20.29 10.92 12.80
C VAL A 235 -21.09 11.69 11.75
N VAL A 236 -22.06 11.04 11.11
CA VAL A 236 -23.09 11.75 10.32
C VAL A 236 -24.19 12.25 11.25
N ALA A 237 -24.60 13.51 11.07
CA ALA A 237 -25.52 14.26 11.93
C ALA A 237 -26.96 13.72 11.99
N GLN A 238 -27.16 12.52 12.54
CA GLN A 238 -28.48 12.00 12.89
C GLN A 238 -28.63 11.98 14.41
N ALA A 239 -29.55 12.78 14.95
CA ALA A 239 -29.81 12.83 16.38
C ALA A 239 -30.33 11.46 16.88
N GLY A 240 -29.66 10.89 17.89
CA GLY A 240 -30.12 9.70 18.62
C GLY A 240 -29.46 8.36 18.25
N LYS A 241 -28.91 8.19 17.04
CA LYS A 241 -28.06 7.03 16.66
C LYS A 241 -26.92 7.51 15.76
N PRO A 242 -25.70 7.70 16.29
CA PRO A 242 -24.56 8.11 15.47
C PRO A 242 -24.24 7.02 14.44
N LYS A 243 -24.11 7.40 13.17
CA LYS A 243 -23.65 6.53 12.09
C LYS A 243 -22.27 6.94 11.66
N THR A 244 -21.41 5.95 11.46
CA THR A 244 -19.99 6.13 11.09
C THR A 244 -19.71 5.90 9.60
N ILE A 245 -20.76 5.60 8.82
CA ILE A 245 -20.67 5.36 7.36
C ILE A 245 -21.51 6.34 6.56
N THR A 246 -21.00 6.71 5.38
CA THR A 246 -21.81 7.34 4.32
C THR A 246 -22.27 6.28 3.34
N GLY A 247 -23.50 5.81 3.48
CA GLY A 247 -24.06 4.81 2.56
C GLY A 247 -25.36 4.22 3.06
N PHE A 248 -26.32 4.06 2.15
CA PHE A 248 -27.59 3.38 2.43
C PHE A 248 -27.70 2.01 1.74
N GLN A 249 -26.76 1.68 0.85
CA GLN A 249 -26.81 0.43 0.10
C GLN A 249 -26.45 -0.74 1.01
N THR A 250 -27.35 -1.72 1.07
CA THR A 250 -27.18 -2.96 1.80
C THR A 250 -26.61 -4.03 0.88
N HIS A 251 -25.54 -4.67 1.30
CA HIS A 251 -24.97 -5.86 0.71
C HIS A 251 -25.14 -7.04 1.66
N THR A 252 -25.05 -8.27 1.16
CA THR A 252 -25.05 -9.48 1.99
C THR A 252 -23.65 -10.06 2.02
N THR A 253 -23.14 -10.41 3.21
CA THR A 253 -21.83 -11.05 3.35
C THR A 253 -21.78 -12.38 2.59
N PRO A 254 -20.63 -12.75 1.98
CA PRO A 254 -19.33 -12.07 2.00
C PRO A 254 -19.24 -10.86 1.06
N VAL A 255 -18.66 -9.75 1.55
CA VAL A 255 -18.47 -8.51 0.76
C VAL A 255 -16.98 -8.18 0.68
N LEU A 256 -16.56 -7.61 -0.46
CA LEU A 256 -15.22 -7.03 -0.62
C LEU A 256 -15.28 -5.55 -0.25
N MET A 257 -14.50 -5.16 0.74
CA MET A 257 -14.42 -3.78 1.21
C MET A 257 -13.38 -3.01 0.40
N ALA A 258 -13.74 -1.86 -0.17
CA ALA A 258 -12.78 -0.97 -0.82
C ALA A 258 -11.96 -0.19 0.21
N TYR A 259 -11.07 0.69 -0.28
CA TYR A 259 -10.11 1.38 0.59
C TYR A 259 -10.80 2.57 1.26
N GLY A 260 -10.75 2.64 2.59
CA GLY A 260 -11.45 3.69 3.36
C GLY A 260 -12.95 3.47 3.49
N GLU A 261 -13.46 2.30 3.09
CA GLU A 261 -14.84 1.90 3.37
C GLU A 261 -14.94 1.24 4.74
N ARG A 262 -15.99 1.59 5.47
CA ARG A 262 -16.41 0.97 6.73
C ARG A 262 -17.73 0.23 6.51
N ALA A 263 -17.89 -0.85 7.26
CA ALA A 263 -19.08 -1.68 7.26
C ALA A 263 -19.84 -1.52 8.59
N GLU A 264 -21.17 -1.45 8.51
CA GLU A 264 -22.07 -1.52 9.66
C GLU A 264 -23.15 -2.58 9.43
N LEU A 265 -23.56 -3.29 10.48
CA LEU A 265 -24.66 -4.26 10.39
C LEU A 265 -25.97 -3.53 10.06
N ALA A 266 -26.74 -4.07 9.11
CA ALA A 266 -28.03 -3.50 8.73
C ALA A 266 -29.18 -3.95 9.66
N ASN A 267 -29.05 -5.16 10.23
CA ASN A 267 -30.05 -5.78 11.11
C ASN A 267 -29.55 -5.79 12.57
N GLU A 268 -30.46 -5.58 13.53
CA GLU A 268 -30.19 -5.65 14.98
C GLU A 268 -30.30 -7.10 15.54
N GLU A 269 -30.51 -8.08 14.65
CA GLU A 269 -30.59 -9.52 14.95
C GLU A 269 -29.31 -10.09 15.56
N TYR A 270 -28.18 -9.54 15.13
CA TYR A 270 -26.86 -10.00 15.50
C TYR A 270 -26.06 -8.84 16.08
N ILE A 271 -25.31 -9.13 17.13
CA ILE A 271 -24.35 -8.20 17.74
C ILE A 271 -22.96 -8.71 17.37
N SER A 272 -22.12 -7.84 16.82
CA SER A 272 -20.71 -8.15 16.60
C SER A 272 -19.93 -8.11 17.92
N LEU A 273 -19.04 -9.08 18.13
CA LEU A 273 -18.14 -9.07 19.29
C LEU A 273 -17.10 -7.96 19.18
N THR A 274 -16.69 -7.63 17.96
CA THR A 274 -15.79 -6.52 17.65
C THR A 274 -16.58 -5.28 17.21
N PRO A 275 -16.14 -4.07 17.60
CA PRO A 275 -16.73 -2.84 17.10
C PRO A 275 -16.40 -2.57 15.62
N TYR A 276 -15.29 -3.15 15.13
CA TYR A 276 -14.86 -3.04 13.74
C TYR A 276 -15.28 -4.28 12.95
N LEU A 277 -15.93 -4.06 11.80
CA LEU A 277 -16.32 -5.11 10.87
C LEU A 277 -15.27 -5.24 9.75
N GLU A 278 -14.15 -5.89 10.06
CA GLU A 278 -13.08 -6.18 9.10
C GLU A 278 -12.72 -7.67 9.10
N GLY A 279 -12.46 -8.24 7.93
CA GLY A 279 -11.96 -9.62 7.85
C GLY A 279 -12.99 -10.66 8.28
N LEU A 280 -12.69 -11.36 9.37
CA LEU A 280 -13.53 -12.40 9.95
C LEU A 280 -14.19 -11.84 11.22
N VAL A 281 -15.50 -11.66 11.18
CA VAL A 281 -16.26 -11.14 12.31
C VAL A 281 -17.12 -12.24 12.90
N ILE A 282 -16.98 -12.44 14.21
CA ILE A 282 -17.86 -13.35 14.96
C ILE A 282 -19.08 -12.55 15.44
N LEU A 283 -20.25 -13.05 15.10
CA LEU A 283 -21.55 -12.52 15.47
C LEU A 283 -22.18 -13.39 16.55
N LYS A 284 -22.81 -12.73 17.53
CA LYS A 284 -23.66 -13.36 18.53
C LYS A 284 -25.11 -12.99 18.26
N LYS A 285 -26.03 -13.96 18.40
CA LYS A 285 -27.47 -13.67 18.36
C LYS A 285 -27.84 -12.71 19.48
N ASN A 286 -28.59 -11.67 19.16
CA ASN A 286 -29.04 -10.71 20.14
C ASN A 286 -30.17 -11.30 21.00
N PRO A 287 -30.00 -11.44 22.34
CA PRO A 287 -31.03 -11.99 23.22
C PRO A 287 -32.22 -11.03 23.44
N ALA A 288 -32.09 -9.75 23.09
CA ALA A 288 -33.15 -8.74 23.22
C ALA A 288 -33.88 -8.47 21.89
N TYR A 289 -33.66 -9.28 20.85
CA TYR A 289 -34.28 -9.08 19.56
C TYR A 289 -35.76 -9.52 19.57
N GLU A 290 -36.67 -8.54 19.69
CA GLU A 290 -38.06 -8.75 19.33
C GLU A 290 -38.20 -8.62 17.81
N ALA A 291 -38.63 -9.70 17.13
CA ALA A 291 -38.92 -9.67 15.71
C ALA A 291 -40.03 -8.63 15.46
N SER A 292 -39.64 -7.47 14.91
CA SER A 292 -40.61 -6.44 14.54
C SER A 292 -41.65 -7.05 13.58
N ALA A 293 -42.93 -6.95 13.96
CA ALA A 293 -44.07 -7.70 13.43
C ALA A 293 -44.44 -7.45 11.94
N VAL A 294 -43.52 -6.91 11.14
CA VAL A 294 -43.73 -6.55 9.74
C VAL A 294 -43.45 -7.72 8.78
N GLU A 295 -42.60 -8.68 9.16
CA GLU A 295 -42.29 -9.83 8.31
C GLU A 295 -43.29 -11.00 8.41
N ILE A 296 -44.09 -11.07 9.47
CA ILE A 296 -45.06 -12.16 9.66
C ILE A 296 -46.23 -12.08 8.65
N LYS A 297 -46.48 -10.92 8.03
CA LYS A 297 -47.57 -10.74 7.04
C LYS A 297 -47.20 -11.13 5.60
N LYS A 298 -45.98 -11.63 5.34
CA LYS A 298 -45.52 -12.01 3.99
C LYS A 298 -45.14 -13.49 3.83
N LYS A 299 -45.50 -14.35 4.79
CA LYS A 299 -45.50 -15.80 4.59
C LYS A 299 -46.89 -16.30 4.22
#